data_AF-A0A3D3URQ2-F1
#
_entry.id   AF-A0A3D3URQ2-F1
#
_cell.length_a   1.000
_cell.length_b   1.000
_cell.length_c   1.000
_cell.angle_alpha   90.00
_cell.angle_beta   90.00
_cell.angle_gamma   90.00
#
_symmetry.space_group_name_H-M   'P 1'
#
loop_
_entity.id
_entity.type
_entity.pdbx_description
1 polymer ?
#
loop_
_entity_poly.entity_id
_entity_poly.type
_entity_poly.pdbx_seq_one_letter_code
_entity_poly.pdbx_strand_id
1 'polypeptide(L)'
;MRRLRRAYQRQNRKRNKLPCTRSGIGFRKRAIVAGTAVAITLGAGAGLNKALAKDKPDVVTHQQPVSGDADADMLSSPEEAAIGYLPFTADQNRNDILDGAELAERCVSVINKLPAIVPGSTMPIPNEPHKIEHALFGIERCDICGREVNMGGVEIVNPRVDLSYPDPNDPLNGIYLPELALHYMEHGSFDCYGDIHSGRVDIARLLRVLELRYPNDPNEHQLAVEGDLDGDMLTDAEELATGYNLYDADQDDDLTPDGIELARQCAEAVDALPVFDPNGPEVNAIYKVNYLQRGLENCDTCGLTVNMGYWEITNLRLGLSIDVPVLSLHYMEHGSFSFSGDVHGTGRTDLALLVKILEMPRQCGDLGTIYSPADLNRDCQVDSDDFVIFSEQWLQYTDSNQGQ
;
A
#
# COMPACT_ATOMS: atom_id res chain seq x y z
N MET A 1 -32.17 -55.76 7.64
CA MET A 1 -32.47 -55.52 6.21
C MET A 1 -31.84 -54.18 5.84
N ARG A 2 -30.62 -54.04 5.33
CA ARG A 2 -29.96 -54.68 4.16
C ARG A 2 -30.68 -54.44 2.83
N ARG A 3 -31.01 -53.19 2.53
CA ARG A 3 -31.32 -52.71 1.18
C ARG A 3 -30.89 -51.24 1.06
N LEU A 4 -29.74 -50.99 0.44
CA LEU A 4 -29.36 -49.79 -0.33
C LEU A 4 -27.86 -49.83 -0.66
N ARG A 5 -27.42 -50.92 -1.31
CA ARG A 5 -26.07 -51.04 -1.91
C ARG A 5 -26.15 -51.91 -3.16
N ARG A 6 -26.80 -51.45 -4.24
CA ARG A 6 -26.69 -52.03 -5.60
C ARG A 6 -27.07 -51.01 -6.68
N ALA A 7 -26.38 -49.88 -6.75
CA ALA A 7 -26.50 -48.97 -7.90
C ALA A 7 -25.18 -48.35 -8.41
N TYR A 8 -24.02 -48.64 -7.80
CA TYR A 8 -22.77 -47.93 -8.14
C TYR A 8 -21.66 -48.80 -8.78
N GLN A 9 -22.00 -49.92 -9.43
CA GLN A 9 -20.99 -50.82 -10.03
C GLN A 9 -21.34 -51.29 -11.45
N ARG A 10 -21.61 -50.36 -12.38
CA ARG A 10 -21.80 -50.70 -13.81
C ARG A 10 -21.28 -49.68 -14.83
N GLN A 11 -20.23 -48.91 -14.51
CA GLN A 11 -19.65 -48.00 -15.52
C GLN A 11 -18.13 -48.02 -15.65
N ASN A 12 -17.48 -49.11 -15.24
CA ASN A 12 -16.10 -49.39 -15.59
C ASN A 12 -15.99 -50.81 -16.15
N ARG A 13 -16.00 -50.93 -17.49
CA ARG A 13 -15.39 -52.00 -18.31
C ARG A 13 -16.02 -52.03 -19.70
N LYS A 14 -15.49 -51.22 -20.63
CA LYS A 14 -15.25 -51.68 -22.01
C LYS A 14 -13.90 -51.17 -22.47
N ARG A 15 -12.95 -52.11 -22.40
CA ARG A 15 -11.59 -52.07 -22.95
C ARG A 15 -11.62 -52.09 -24.48
N ASN A 16 -10.67 -51.34 -25.05
CA ASN A 16 -9.72 -51.70 -26.11
C ASN A 16 -10.25 -52.30 -27.42
N LYS A 17 -9.95 -51.59 -28.53
CA LYS A 17 -9.31 -52.17 -29.73
C LYS A 17 -8.68 -51.06 -30.59
N LEU A 18 -7.35 -51.02 -30.58
CA LEU A 18 -6.50 -50.44 -31.64
C LEU A 18 -6.62 -51.31 -32.91
N PRO A 19 -6.38 -50.76 -34.12
CA PRO A 19 -5.04 -50.91 -34.69
C PRO A 19 -4.51 -49.70 -35.48
N CYS A 20 -3.18 -49.65 -35.58
CA CYS A 20 -2.37 -48.70 -36.35
C CYS A 20 -2.48 -48.93 -37.88
N THR A 21 -2.39 -47.85 -38.68
CA THR A 21 -1.62 -47.70 -39.96
C THR A 21 -1.76 -46.22 -40.40
N ARG A 22 -0.67 -45.44 -40.49
CA ARG A 22 0.31 -45.25 -41.59
C ARG A 22 -0.06 -44.10 -42.55
N SER A 23 0.77 -43.06 -42.53
CA SER A 23 1.16 -42.10 -43.59
C SER A 23 0.12 -41.22 -44.32
N GLY A 24 0.37 -39.90 -44.33
CA GLY A 24 -0.10 -39.02 -45.41
C GLY A 24 -0.11 -37.51 -45.14
N ILE A 25 1.07 -36.87 -45.15
CA ILE A 25 1.43 -35.64 -45.90
C ILE A 25 0.35 -34.55 -46.06
N GLY A 26 0.62 -33.33 -45.54
CA GLY A 26 -0.08 -32.13 -46.03
C GLY A 26 0.01 -30.83 -45.22
N PHE A 27 1.15 -30.45 -44.63
CA PHE A 27 1.29 -29.11 -44.03
C PHE A 27 1.40 -28.03 -45.12
N ARG A 28 0.32 -27.25 -45.30
CA ARG A 28 0.34 -26.01 -46.08
C ARG A 28 0.98 -24.91 -45.26
N LYS A 29 2.07 -24.37 -45.80
CA LYS A 29 2.77 -23.16 -45.37
C LYS A 29 1.80 -21.97 -45.34
N ARG A 30 1.64 -21.33 -44.18
CA ARG A 30 1.28 -19.92 -44.10
C ARG A 30 2.54 -19.16 -43.70
N ALA A 31 2.88 -18.17 -44.52
CA ALA A 31 3.99 -17.27 -44.30
C ALA A 31 3.70 -16.43 -43.03
N ILE A 32 4.58 -16.52 -42.06
CA ILE A 32 4.72 -15.49 -41.02
C ILE A 32 5.81 -14.57 -41.54
N VAL A 33 5.43 -13.33 -41.81
CA VAL A 33 6.33 -12.22 -42.10
C VAL A 33 7.12 -11.95 -40.81
N ALA A 34 8.41 -12.27 -40.83
CA ALA A 34 9.35 -11.82 -39.82
C ALA A 34 9.56 -10.32 -40.03
N GLY A 35 8.81 -9.51 -39.27
CA GLY A 35 9.14 -8.10 -39.07
C GLY A 35 10.31 -8.03 -38.11
N THR A 36 11.48 -7.67 -38.63
CA THR A 36 12.63 -7.23 -37.85
C THR A 36 12.24 -5.97 -37.07
N ALA A 37 11.85 -6.14 -35.80
CA ALA A 37 11.84 -5.06 -34.85
C ALA A 37 13.30 -4.72 -34.53
N VAL A 38 13.81 -3.66 -35.16
CA VAL A 38 15.06 -3.02 -34.73
C VAL A 38 14.72 -2.29 -33.45
N ALA A 39 15.11 -2.85 -32.31
CA ALA A 39 15.19 -2.14 -31.06
C ALA A 39 16.28 -1.06 -31.23
N ILE A 40 15.86 0.17 -31.54
CA ILE A 40 16.71 1.34 -31.42
C ILE A 40 16.66 1.71 -29.93
N THR A 41 17.61 1.20 -29.15
CA THR A 41 17.93 1.77 -27.85
C THR A 41 18.49 3.17 -28.09
N LEU A 42 17.59 4.16 -28.06
CA LEU A 42 17.97 5.58 -28.02
C LEU A 42 18.57 5.87 -26.63
N GLY A 43 19.87 5.65 -26.50
CA GLY A 43 20.68 6.17 -25.39
C GLY A 43 20.88 7.68 -25.52
N ALA A 44 19.79 8.46 -25.39
CA ALA A 44 19.81 9.92 -25.48
C ALA A 44 18.79 10.60 -24.53
N GLY A 45 18.36 9.93 -23.46
CA GLY A 45 17.33 10.44 -22.55
C GLY A 45 17.73 11.66 -21.72
N ALA A 46 18.99 11.78 -21.30
CA ALA A 46 19.41 12.87 -20.41
C ALA A 46 19.51 14.25 -21.10
N GLY A 47 19.67 14.29 -22.43
CA GLY A 47 19.92 15.54 -23.17
C GLY A 47 18.66 16.26 -23.67
N LEU A 48 17.57 15.54 -23.92
CA LEU A 48 16.36 16.09 -24.53
C LEU A 48 15.44 16.80 -23.53
N ASN A 49 15.39 16.34 -22.28
CA ASN A 49 14.59 16.97 -21.24
C ASN A 49 15.19 18.31 -20.77
N LYS A 50 16.52 18.45 -20.81
CA LYS A 50 17.21 19.74 -20.57
C LYS A 50 16.87 20.79 -21.65
N ALA A 51 16.39 20.36 -22.82
CA ALA A 51 15.94 21.26 -23.88
C ALA A 51 14.43 21.60 -23.79
N LEU A 52 13.59 20.71 -23.25
CA LEU A 52 12.14 20.94 -23.08
C LEU A 52 11.81 21.80 -21.84
N ALA A 53 12.61 21.72 -20.78
CA ALA A 53 12.46 22.60 -19.61
C ALA A 53 12.73 24.09 -19.92
N LYS A 54 13.31 24.41 -21.09
CA LYS A 54 13.58 25.79 -21.52
C LYS A 54 12.35 26.57 -21.98
N ASP A 55 11.22 25.91 -22.27
CA ASP A 55 10.04 26.58 -22.85
C ASP A 55 9.03 27.10 -21.81
N LYS A 56 9.27 26.87 -20.51
CA LYS A 56 8.62 27.58 -19.39
C LYS A 56 9.69 28.12 -18.44
N PRO A 57 10.23 29.33 -18.68
CA PRO A 57 11.39 29.85 -17.95
C PRO A 57 11.17 30.13 -16.46
N ASP A 58 9.94 30.02 -15.95
CA ASP A 58 9.60 30.38 -14.57
C ASP A 58 9.40 29.19 -13.62
N VAL A 59 9.43 27.94 -14.11
CA VAL A 59 9.33 26.76 -13.25
C VAL A 59 10.43 25.78 -13.61
N VAL A 60 11.61 26.01 -13.03
CA VAL A 60 12.71 25.05 -13.10
C VAL A 60 12.38 23.93 -12.11
N THR A 61 11.89 22.80 -12.61
CA THR A 61 11.56 21.63 -11.79
C THR A 61 12.84 20.84 -11.49
N HIS A 62 13.08 20.49 -10.22
CA HIS A 62 14.18 19.60 -9.85
C HIS A 62 13.87 18.13 -10.13
N GLN A 63 12.61 17.82 -10.43
CA GLN A 63 12.11 16.52 -10.85
C GLN A 63 12.85 16.03 -12.11
N GLN A 64 13.63 14.96 -11.94
CA GLN A 64 14.34 14.30 -13.03
C GLN A 64 13.75 12.91 -13.29
N PRO A 65 13.64 12.47 -14.55
CA PRO A 65 13.17 11.13 -14.85
C PRO A 65 14.05 10.07 -14.22
N VAL A 66 13.43 9.09 -13.57
CA VAL A 66 14.12 8.00 -12.90
C VAL A 66 14.23 6.80 -13.84
N SER A 67 15.40 6.14 -13.84
CA SER A 67 15.58 4.95 -14.69
C SER A 67 14.79 3.78 -14.11
N GLY A 68 13.91 3.18 -14.92
CA GLY A 68 13.09 2.05 -14.47
C GLY A 68 11.83 2.46 -13.72
N ASP A 69 11.48 3.74 -13.76
CA ASP A 69 10.17 4.29 -13.42
C ASP A 69 9.22 4.03 -14.60
N ALA A 70 8.13 3.30 -14.34
CA ALA A 70 7.25 2.78 -15.38
C ALA A 70 6.05 3.70 -15.69
N ASP A 71 5.67 4.58 -14.77
CA ASP A 71 4.53 5.50 -14.89
C ASP A 71 4.92 6.99 -14.79
N ALA A 72 6.20 7.28 -14.62
CA ALA A 72 6.84 8.60 -14.55
C ALA A 72 6.48 9.39 -13.29
N ASP A 73 6.33 8.73 -12.14
CA ASP A 73 5.99 9.31 -10.84
C ASP A 73 7.21 9.79 -10.03
N MET A 74 8.43 9.59 -10.53
CA MET A 74 9.72 9.87 -9.90
C MET A 74 10.22 8.80 -8.91
N LEU A 75 9.64 7.60 -8.92
CA LEU A 75 10.12 6.40 -8.23
C LEU A 75 10.42 5.30 -9.26
N SER A 76 11.48 4.53 -9.04
CA SER A 76 11.69 3.34 -9.86
C SER A 76 10.78 2.20 -9.40
N SER A 77 10.35 1.31 -10.30
CA SER A 77 9.49 0.18 -9.93
C SER A 77 10.02 -0.70 -8.79
N PRO A 78 11.35 -0.94 -8.64
CA PRO A 78 11.88 -1.61 -7.47
C PRO A 78 11.77 -0.80 -6.16
N GLU A 79 11.88 0.53 -6.24
CA GLU A 79 11.66 1.41 -5.08
C GLU A 79 10.21 1.36 -4.66
N GLU A 80 9.27 1.60 -5.59
CA GLU A 80 7.83 1.54 -5.34
C GLU A 80 7.44 0.23 -4.68
N ALA A 81 7.87 -0.91 -5.24
CA ALA A 81 7.61 -2.23 -4.65
C ALA A 81 8.22 -2.41 -3.26
N ALA A 82 9.36 -1.78 -2.96
CA ALA A 82 9.99 -1.83 -1.65
C ALA A 82 9.30 -0.97 -0.59
N ILE A 83 8.48 0.00 -1.01
CA ILE A 83 7.75 0.95 -0.16
C ILE A 83 6.22 0.87 -0.36
N GLY A 84 5.73 -0.19 -0.99
CA GLY A 84 4.31 -0.52 -1.19
C GLY A 84 3.53 0.34 -2.19
N TYR A 85 4.19 1.19 -2.97
CA TYR A 85 3.54 1.88 -4.10
C TYR A 85 3.33 0.92 -5.29
N LEU A 86 2.36 1.23 -6.15
CA LEU A 86 1.98 0.43 -7.32
C LEU A 86 2.70 0.96 -8.57
N PRO A 87 3.59 0.17 -9.21
CA PRO A 87 4.48 0.63 -10.28
C PRO A 87 3.88 1.15 -11.59
N PHE A 88 2.56 1.29 -11.68
CA PHE A 88 1.84 1.66 -12.89
C PHE A 88 0.74 2.70 -12.61
N THR A 89 0.76 3.34 -11.44
CA THR A 89 -0.22 4.33 -10.99
C THR A 89 0.51 5.53 -10.37
N ALA A 90 0.81 6.55 -11.17
CA ALA A 90 1.69 7.65 -10.77
C ALA A 90 1.13 8.64 -9.72
N ASP A 91 -0.16 8.54 -9.40
CA ASP A 91 -0.87 9.37 -8.42
C ASP A 91 -1.95 8.47 -7.79
N GLN A 92 -1.52 7.65 -6.83
CA GLN A 92 -2.37 6.65 -6.19
C GLN A 92 -3.49 7.27 -5.35
N ASN A 93 -3.19 8.37 -4.64
CA ASN A 93 -4.14 9.05 -3.76
C ASN A 93 -5.05 10.04 -4.52
N ARG A 94 -4.80 10.27 -5.82
CA ARG A 94 -5.56 11.13 -6.75
C ARG A 94 -5.59 12.59 -6.31
N ASN A 95 -4.50 13.10 -5.78
CA ASN A 95 -4.37 14.49 -5.35
C ASN A 95 -3.81 15.43 -6.43
N ASP A 96 -3.64 14.94 -7.66
CA ASP A 96 -3.01 15.61 -8.82
C ASP A 96 -1.51 15.91 -8.62
N ILE A 97 -0.83 15.24 -7.68
CA ILE A 97 0.61 15.29 -7.42
C ILE A 97 1.19 13.90 -7.68
N LEU A 98 2.37 13.83 -8.29
CA LEU A 98 3.05 12.55 -8.51
C LEU A 98 3.53 11.98 -7.16
N ASP A 99 3.32 10.69 -6.95
CA ASP A 99 3.60 10.00 -5.68
C ASP A 99 5.06 10.19 -5.22
N GLY A 100 6.03 9.97 -6.11
CA GLY A 100 7.45 10.20 -5.80
C GLY A 100 7.81 11.64 -5.45
N ALA A 101 7.14 12.61 -6.08
CA ALA A 101 7.36 14.03 -5.79
C ALA A 101 6.77 14.42 -4.43
N GLU A 102 5.54 14.00 -4.15
CA GLU A 102 4.88 14.20 -2.85
C GLU A 102 5.70 13.55 -1.72
N LEU A 103 6.15 12.32 -1.93
CA LEU A 103 6.96 11.55 -0.98
C LEU A 103 8.25 12.29 -0.62
N ALA A 104 8.96 12.82 -1.60
CA ALA A 104 10.19 13.59 -1.40
C ALA A 104 9.95 14.87 -0.59
N GLU A 105 8.94 15.67 -0.97
CA GLU A 105 8.58 16.92 -0.27
C GLU A 105 8.17 16.66 1.18
N ARG A 106 7.43 15.56 1.42
CA ARG A 106 7.03 15.18 2.77
C ARG A 106 8.20 14.68 3.60
N CYS A 107 9.10 13.87 3.04
CA CYS A 107 10.30 13.43 3.74
C CYS A 107 11.12 14.63 4.23
N VAL A 108 11.37 15.63 3.37
CA VAL A 108 12.13 16.82 3.80
C VAL A 108 11.37 17.67 4.82
N SER A 109 10.04 17.75 4.72
CA SER A 109 9.19 18.41 5.72
C SER A 109 9.32 17.76 7.10
N VAL A 110 9.37 16.43 7.18
CA VAL A 110 9.58 15.68 8.43
C VAL A 110 11.00 15.90 8.95
N ILE A 111 12.03 15.76 8.12
CA ILE A 111 13.43 15.98 8.48
C ILE A 111 13.64 17.40 9.04
N ASN A 112 12.98 18.41 8.45
CA ASN A 112 13.08 19.79 8.90
C ASN A 112 12.48 20.02 10.29
N LYS A 113 11.51 19.19 10.71
CA LYS A 113 10.86 19.25 12.03
C LYS A 113 11.61 18.46 13.10
N LEU A 114 12.54 17.57 12.74
CA LEU A 114 13.30 16.77 13.70
C LEU A 114 14.16 17.66 14.63
N PRO A 115 14.27 17.31 15.93
CA PRO A 115 15.21 17.95 16.84
C PRO A 115 16.65 17.89 16.29
N ALA A 116 17.31 19.04 16.21
CA ALA A 116 18.69 19.14 15.73
C ALA A 116 19.69 19.04 16.89
N ILE A 117 20.66 18.15 16.74
CA ILE A 117 21.80 18.01 17.64
C ILE A 117 23.06 18.49 16.93
N VAL A 118 23.72 19.47 17.53
CA VAL A 118 25.03 19.90 17.07
C VAL A 118 26.10 19.03 17.74
N PRO A 119 26.98 18.36 16.98
CA PRO A 119 28.09 17.59 17.53
C PRO A 119 28.91 18.41 18.54
N GLY A 120 29.13 17.85 19.73
CA GLY A 120 29.86 18.51 20.83
C GLY A 120 29.00 19.38 21.75
N SER A 121 27.69 19.50 21.49
CA SER A 121 26.77 20.09 22.47
C SER A 121 26.57 19.15 23.67
N THR A 122 26.30 19.72 24.85
CA THR A 122 26.03 18.95 26.09
C THR A 122 24.55 18.58 26.23
N MET A 123 23.76 18.67 25.17
CA MET A 123 22.34 18.33 25.24
C MET A 123 22.18 16.81 25.37
N PRO A 124 21.24 16.33 26.21
CA PRO A 124 20.95 14.91 26.29
C PRO A 124 20.43 14.42 24.93
N ILE A 125 20.91 13.25 24.50
CA ILE A 125 20.41 12.61 23.28
C ILE A 125 18.93 12.25 23.51
N PRO A 126 18.01 12.76 22.69
CA PRO A 126 16.60 12.44 22.79
C PRO A 126 16.36 10.94 22.57
N ASN A 127 15.36 10.37 23.25
CA ASN A 127 14.89 9.00 22.99
C ASN A 127 13.82 8.96 21.88
N GLU A 128 13.93 9.89 20.93
CA GLU A 128 13.03 10.09 19.80
C GLU A 128 13.85 10.36 18.54
N PRO A 129 13.25 10.22 17.35
CA PRO A 129 13.93 10.53 16.09
C PRO A 129 14.51 11.95 16.12
N HIS A 130 15.77 12.09 15.74
CA HIS A 130 16.47 13.37 15.73
C HIS A 130 17.48 13.40 14.58
N LYS A 131 18.00 14.60 14.28
CA LYS A 131 19.06 14.79 13.28
C LYS A 131 20.32 15.38 13.89
N ILE A 132 21.46 14.94 13.41
CA ILE A 132 22.78 15.46 13.74
C ILE A 132 23.26 16.30 12.56
N GLU A 133 23.53 17.58 12.80
CA GLU A 133 23.94 18.50 11.74
C GLU A 133 25.47 18.49 11.56
N HIS A 134 25.91 18.18 10.35
CA HIS A 134 27.32 18.16 9.95
C HIS A 134 27.63 19.40 9.10
N ALA A 135 27.85 20.54 9.74
CA ALA A 135 28.25 21.76 9.03
C ALA A 135 29.67 21.61 8.47
N LEU A 136 29.82 21.79 7.16
CA LEU A 136 31.13 21.82 6.48
C LEU A 136 31.42 23.21 5.94
N PHE A 137 32.72 23.55 5.89
CA PHE A 137 33.18 24.77 5.24
C PHE A 137 33.18 24.57 3.74
N GLY A 138 32.17 25.11 3.07
CA GLY A 138 32.10 25.10 1.62
C GLY A 138 30.68 25.36 1.13
N ILE A 139 30.59 25.73 -0.14
CA ILE A 139 29.34 25.97 -0.83
C ILE A 139 29.35 25.10 -2.08
N GLU A 140 28.24 24.43 -2.31
CA GLU A 140 27.95 23.69 -3.52
C GLU A 140 26.85 24.38 -4.30
N ARG A 141 26.89 24.30 -5.63
CA ARG A 141 25.89 24.91 -6.49
C ARG A 141 24.97 23.85 -7.08
N CYS A 142 23.66 24.02 -6.93
CA CYS A 142 22.68 23.17 -7.60
C CYS A 142 22.80 23.34 -9.12
N ASP A 143 22.86 22.23 -9.86
CA ASP A 143 23.05 22.24 -11.32
C ASP A 143 21.79 22.67 -12.10
N ILE A 144 20.63 22.61 -11.45
CA ILE A 144 19.32 22.96 -11.98
C ILE A 144 19.01 24.45 -11.78
N CYS A 145 18.87 24.90 -10.52
CA CYS A 145 18.45 26.27 -10.22
C CYS A 145 19.63 27.24 -9.99
N GLY A 146 20.85 26.72 -9.83
CA GLY A 146 22.04 27.53 -9.58
C GLY A 146 22.15 28.11 -8.18
N ARG A 147 21.28 27.72 -7.23
CA ARG A 147 21.32 28.12 -5.82
C ARG A 147 22.57 27.55 -5.15
N GLU A 148 23.17 28.37 -4.29
CA GLU A 148 24.29 28.00 -3.42
C GLU A 148 23.75 27.34 -2.14
N VAL A 149 24.24 26.14 -1.82
CA VAL A 149 23.85 25.29 -0.69
C VAL A 149 25.09 24.96 0.15
N ASN A 150 24.98 24.75 1.47
CA ASN A 150 26.15 24.36 2.26
C ASN A 150 26.58 22.95 1.85
N MET A 151 27.89 22.69 1.85
CA MET A 151 28.42 21.35 1.54
C MET A 151 28.19 20.31 2.64
N GLY A 152 27.64 20.72 3.79
CA GLY A 152 27.31 19.86 4.90
C GLY A 152 26.10 18.97 4.64
N GLY A 153 25.59 18.39 5.72
CA GLY A 153 24.41 17.55 5.66
C GLY A 153 23.92 17.13 7.03
N VAL A 154 23.02 16.15 7.04
CA VAL A 154 22.38 15.64 8.24
C VAL A 154 22.52 14.13 8.34
N GLU A 155 22.86 13.63 9.54
CA GLU A 155 22.67 12.23 9.90
C GLU A 155 21.35 12.14 10.67
N ILE A 156 20.45 11.23 10.28
CA ILE A 156 19.17 11.03 10.96
C ILE A 156 19.30 9.78 11.82
N VAL A 157 18.96 9.88 13.09
CA VAL A 157 19.06 8.76 14.03
C VAL A 157 17.69 8.53 14.65
N ASN A 158 17.25 7.28 14.60
CA ASN A 158 16.03 6.85 15.26
C ASN A 158 16.34 5.74 16.30
N PRO A 159 16.42 6.10 17.59
CA PRO A 159 16.71 5.15 18.66
C PRO A 159 15.62 4.07 18.86
N ARG A 160 14.39 4.29 18.38
CA ARG A 160 13.27 3.36 18.61
C ARG A 160 13.38 2.12 17.75
N VAL A 161 13.85 2.28 16.51
CA VAL A 161 14.06 1.19 15.54
C VAL A 161 15.53 0.76 15.44
N ASP A 162 16.43 1.39 16.21
CA ASP A 162 17.88 1.17 16.18
C ASP A 162 18.49 1.34 14.78
N LEU A 163 18.06 2.38 14.05
CA LEU A 163 18.53 2.69 12.71
C LEU A 163 19.02 4.14 12.62
N SER A 164 19.99 4.36 11.71
CA SER A 164 20.41 5.68 11.27
C SER A 164 20.46 5.78 9.74
N TYR A 165 20.34 7.00 9.23
CA TYR A 165 20.45 7.34 7.81
C TYR A 165 21.52 8.44 7.62
N PRO A 166 22.41 8.33 6.62
CA PRO A 166 22.50 7.26 5.61
C PRO A 166 23.08 5.95 6.15
N ASP A 167 23.02 4.86 5.37
CA ASP A 167 23.80 3.66 5.65
C ASP A 167 25.30 3.95 5.49
N PRO A 168 26.21 3.38 6.29
CA PRO A 168 27.65 3.51 6.09
C PRO A 168 28.14 3.10 4.69
N ASN A 169 27.38 2.28 3.97
CA ASN A 169 27.64 1.83 2.61
C ASN A 169 26.82 2.58 1.54
N ASP A 170 26.11 3.65 1.92
CA ASP A 170 25.28 4.43 1.00
C ASP A 170 26.15 5.12 -0.08
N PRO A 171 25.75 5.03 -1.37
CA PRO A 171 26.47 5.65 -2.48
C PRO A 171 26.60 7.19 -2.38
N LEU A 172 25.72 7.87 -1.64
CA LEU A 172 25.76 9.32 -1.37
C LEU A 172 26.73 9.66 -0.23
N ASN A 173 27.99 9.25 -0.35
CA ASN A 173 29.08 9.61 0.57
C ASN A 173 28.99 8.99 1.98
N GLY A 174 28.01 8.10 2.27
CA GLY A 174 27.91 7.20 3.43
C GLY A 174 27.96 7.80 4.85
N ILE A 175 28.21 9.11 5.00
CA ILE A 175 28.45 9.77 6.29
C ILE A 175 27.26 10.63 6.70
N TYR A 176 26.62 11.32 5.77
CA TYR A 176 25.45 12.17 6.02
C TYR A 176 24.63 12.34 4.73
N LEU A 177 23.35 12.66 4.86
CA LEU A 177 22.49 13.11 3.76
C LEU A 177 22.85 14.57 3.42
N PRO A 178 23.40 14.87 2.23
CA PRO A 178 23.85 16.23 1.90
C PRO A 178 22.72 17.25 1.91
N GLU A 179 22.98 18.50 2.30
CA GLU A 179 21.99 19.58 2.18
C GLU A 179 21.52 19.78 0.73
N LEU A 180 22.37 19.47 -0.25
CA LEU A 180 21.97 19.45 -1.65
C LEU A 180 20.85 18.44 -1.91
N ALA A 181 20.90 17.24 -1.34
CA ALA A 181 19.83 16.26 -1.50
C ALA A 181 18.52 16.75 -0.88
N LEU A 182 18.59 17.34 0.33
CA LEU A 182 17.42 17.97 0.95
C LEU A 182 16.82 19.07 0.06
N HIS A 183 17.67 19.88 -0.59
CA HIS A 183 17.21 20.90 -1.53
C HIS A 183 16.47 20.32 -2.75
N TYR A 184 16.89 19.17 -3.30
CA TYR A 184 16.15 18.51 -4.38
C TYR A 184 14.84 17.91 -3.89
N MET A 185 14.81 17.39 -2.65
CA MET A 185 13.60 16.86 -2.03
C MET A 185 12.56 17.96 -1.75
N GLU A 186 12.98 19.19 -1.43
CA GLU A 186 12.09 20.38 -1.36
C GLU A 186 11.40 20.70 -2.69
N HIS A 187 11.84 20.07 -3.77
CA HIS A 187 11.33 20.26 -5.12
C HIS A 187 10.87 18.93 -5.75
N GLY A 188 10.59 17.92 -4.92
CA GLY A 188 9.97 16.66 -5.35
C GLY A 188 10.94 15.68 -6.04
N SER A 189 12.22 15.67 -5.69
CA SER A 189 13.18 14.71 -6.27
C SER A 189 14.11 14.08 -5.23
N PHE A 190 14.32 12.76 -5.35
CA PHE A 190 15.30 12.01 -4.57
C PHE A 190 16.68 11.92 -5.24
N ASP A 191 16.79 12.33 -6.51
CA ASP A 191 18.09 12.47 -7.18
C ASP A 191 18.68 13.84 -6.88
N CYS A 192 19.98 13.91 -6.65
CA CYS A 192 20.68 15.18 -6.50
C CYS A 192 21.94 15.21 -7.38
N TYR A 193 22.20 16.38 -7.96
CA TYR A 193 23.35 16.60 -8.84
C TYR A 193 23.96 17.97 -8.57
N GLY A 194 25.16 17.97 -8.03
CA GLY A 194 25.94 19.18 -7.80
C GLY A 194 27.39 19.00 -8.23
N ASP A 195 28.20 19.99 -7.91
CA ASP A 195 29.62 20.00 -8.23
C ASP A 195 30.41 18.92 -7.43
N ILE A 196 29.86 18.45 -6.31
CA ILE A 196 30.54 17.60 -5.32
C ILE A 196 29.71 16.37 -5.00
N HIS A 197 28.43 16.54 -4.72
CA HIS A 197 27.52 15.46 -4.41
C HIS A 197 26.67 15.11 -5.64
N SER A 198 26.64 13.83 -5.99
CA SER A 198 25.74 13.31 -7.02
C SER A 198 25.29 11.91 -6.64
N GLY A 199 23.99 11.65 -6.70
CA GLY A 199 23.44 10.34 -6.39
C GLY A 199 21.94 10.38 -6.12
N ARG A 200 21.42 9.28 -5.59
CA ARG A 200 20.01 9.10 -5.26
C ARG A 200 19.88 8.63 -3.82
N VAL A 201 18.94 9.23 -3.10
CA VAL A 201 18.63 8.87 -1.70
C VAL A 201 18.11 7.44 -1.63
N ASP A 202 18.54 6.67 -0.63
CA ASP A 202 17.95 5.35 -0.33
C ASP A 202 16.60 5.55 0.37
N ILE A 203 15.55 5.60 -0.45
CA ILE A 203 14.18 5.93 -0.04
C ILE A 203 13.66 4.96 1.01
N ALA A 204 13.80 3.65 0.79
CA ALA A 204 13.28 2.63 1.69
C ALA A 204 13.91 2.73 3.09
N ARG A 205 15.23 2.95 3.16
CA ARG A 205 15.90 3.14 4.45
C ARG A 205 15.48 4.46 5.10
N LEU A 206 15.40 5.54 4.34
CA LEU A 206 15.00 6.85 4.85
C LEU A 206 13.60 6.77 5.49
N LEU A 207 12.64 6.16 4.80
CA LEU A 207 11.28 5.99 5.32
C LEU A 207 11.26 5.16 6.62
N ARG A 208 12.01 4.05 6.69
CA ARG A 208 12.12 3.24 7.92
C ARG A 208 12.71 4.03 9.08
N VAL A 209 13.76 4.81 8.84
CA VAL A 209 14.39 5.65 9.87
C VAL A 209 13.44 6.74 10.34
N LEU A 210 12.65 7.31 9.43
CA LEU A 210 11.65 8.33 9.77
C LEU A 210 10.35 7.76 10.34
N GLU A 211 10.20 6.43 10.41
CA GLU A 211 8.93 5.74 10.72
C GLU A 211 7.77 6.23 9.83
N LEU A 212 8.09 6.63 8.59
CA LEU A 212 7.08 6.98 7.60
C LEU A 212 6.59 5.69 6.93
N ARG A 213 5.32 5.37 7.15
CA ARG A 213 4.62 4.30 6.43
C ARG A 213 3.89 4.90 5.25
N TYR A 214 4.21 4.43 4.06
CA TYR A 214 3.50 4.70 2.81
C TYR A 214 3.08 3.36 2.22
N PRO A 215 1.97 3.30 1.46
CA PRO A 215 1.20 4.41 0.88
C PRO A 215 0.13 5.06 1.79
N ASN A 216 0.10 4.78 3.09
CA ASN A 216 -0.92 5.34 3.97
C ASN A 216 -0.68 6.83 4.34
N ASP A 217 -1.27 7.75 3.57
CA ASP A 217 -1.44 9.13 3.99
C ASP A 217 -2.43 9.21 5.17
N PRO A 218 -2.06 9.86 6.29
CA PRO A 218 -2.99 10.10 7.37
C PRO A 218 -4.15 10.92 6.83
N ASN A 219 -5.31 10.28 6.71
CA ASN A 219 -6.52 10.92 6.28
C ASN A 219 -7.15 11.57 7.50
N GLU A 220 -7.51 12.86 7.43
CA GLU A 220 -8.12 13.56 8.58
C GLU A 220 -9.44 12.93 9.05
N HIS A 221 -10.03 12.02 8.27
CA HIS A 221 -11.20 11.23 8.66
C HIS A 221 -10.84 9.98 9.50
N GLN A 222 -9.57 9.59 9.59
CA GLN A 222 -9.08 8.51 10.46
C GLN A 222 -9.03 9.00 11.91
N LEU A 223 -10.19 8.94 12.57
CA LEU A 223 -10.32 9.37 13.96
C LEU A 223 -9.76 8.30 14.89
N ALA A 224 -8.74 8.66 15.67
CA ALA A 224 -8.11 7.79 16.66
C ALA A 224 -9.12 7.20 17.65
N VAL A 225 -8.85 5.98 18.10
CA VAL A 225 -9.74 5.21 18.98
C VAL A 225 -9.04 4.91 20.30
N GLU A 226 -9.80 4.91 21.40
CA GLU A 226 -9.26 4.47 22.69
C GLU A 226 -9.23 2.94 22.77
N GLY A 227 -8.12 2.38 23.28
CA GLY A 227 -7.96 0.93 23.42
C GLY A 227 -7.64 0.25 22.09
N ASP A 228 -6.80 0.89 21.29
CA ASP A 228 -6.16 0.39 20.07
C ASP A 228 -4.66 0.25 20.40
N LEU A 229 -4.18 -0.99 20.51
CA LEU A 229 -2.84 -1.28 21.05
C LEU A 229 -1.72 -1.11 20.03
N ASP A 230 -1.97 -1.38 18.75
CA ASP A 230 -0.98 -1.34 17.68
C ASP A 230 -1.14 -0.13 16.74
N GLY A 231 -2.25 0.59 16.85
CA GLY A 231 -2.50 1.87 16.19
C GLY A 231 -3.11 1.73 14.79
N ASP A 232 -3.83 0.64 14.51
CA ASP A 232 -4.41 0.35 13.20
C ASP A 232 -5.82 0.94 12.97
N MET A 233 -6.39 1.62 13.98
CA MET A 233 -7.74 2.19 14.05
C MET A 233 -8.87 1.20 14.42
N LEU A 234 -8.53 -0.01 14.86
CA LEU A 234 -9.42 -0.96 15.52
C LEU A 234 -9.19 -0.95 17.03
N THR A 235 -10.24 -1.15 17.81
CA THR A 235 -10.06 -1.43 19.24
C THR A 235 -9.64 -2.88 19.46
N ASP A 236 -8.93 -3.15 20.55
CA ASP A 236 -8.53 -4.52 20.94
C ASP A 236 -9.74 -5.49 20.97
N ALA A 237 -10.92 -4.98 21.33
CA ALA A 237 -12.16 -5.75 21.38
C ALA A 237 -12.72 -6.05 19.99
N GLU A 238 -12.58 -5.11 19.06
CA GLU A 238 -13.00 -5.24 17.66
C GLU A 238 -12.09 -6.20 16.90
N GLU A 239 -10.78 -6.06 17.05
CA GLU A 239 -9.79 -6.99 16.48
C GLU A 239 -10.06 -8.42 16.95
N LEU A 240 -10.22 -8.63 18.26
CA LEU A 240 -10.53 -9.95 18.82
C LEU A 240 -11.87 -10.51 18.29
N ALA A 241 -12.87 -9.64 18.09
CA ALA A 241 -14.17 -10.04 17.58
C ALA A 241 -14.14 -10.40 16.09
N THR A 242 -13.21 -9.82 15.33
CA THR A 242 -13.08 -9.98 13.89
C THR A 242 -11.95 -10.94 13.48
N GLY A 243 -11.09 -11.33 14.41
CA GLY A 243 -10.03 -12.33 14.22
C GLY A 243 -8.66 -11.75 13.89
N TYR A 244 -8.46 -10.44 14.10
CA TYR A 244 -7.20 -9.74 13.87
C TYR A 244 -6.23 -9.86 15.04
N ASN A 245 -4.96 -9.51 14.80
CA ASN A 245 -3.88 -9.62 15.76
C ASN A 245 -3.58 -8.28 16.46
N LEU A 246 -3.88 -8.23 17.76
CA LEU A 246 -3.73 -7.09 18.68
C LEU A 246 -2.37 -6.38 18.76
N TYR A 247 -1.36 -6.86 18.04
CA TYR A 247 0.02 -6.42 18.15
C TYR A 247 0.66 -6.14 16.78
N ASP A 248 -0.12 -6.22 15.71
CA ASP A 248 0.37 -6.22 14.35
C ASP A 248 -0.60 -5.44 13.46
N ALA A 249 -0.34 -4.13 13.38
CA ALA A 249 -1.26 -3.19 12.75
C ALA A 249 -1.48 -3.39 11.24
N ASP A 250 -0.71 -4.28 10.60
CA ASP A 250 -0.68 -4.52 9.15
C ASP A 250 -0.29 -5.99 8.94
N GLN A 251 -1.25 -6.90 9.11
CA GLN A 251 -1.00 -8.34 9.23
C GLN A 251 -0.59 -9.01 7.92
N ASP A 252 -0.92 -8.40 6.78
CA ASP A 252 -0.58 -8.91 5.47
C ASP A 252 0.63 -8.23 4.82
N ASP A 253 1.25 -7.29 5.53
CA ASP A 253 2.43 -6.52 5.13
C ASP A 253 2.19 -5.71 3.83
N ASP A 254 0.95 -5.27 3.58
CA ASP A 254 0.58 -4.47 2.40
C ASP A 254 0.80 -2.95 2.60
N LEU A 255 1.24 -2.57 3.81
CA LEU A 255 1.53 -1.20 4.25
C LEU A 255 0.28 -0.32 4.47
N THR A 256 -0.90 -0.92 4.48
CA THR A 256 -2.16 -0.32 4.92
C THR A 256 -2.54 -0.92 6.26
N PRO A 257 -2.79 -0.09 7.30
CA PRO A 257 -3.23 -0.66 8.55
C PRO A 257 -4.57 -1.41 8.42
N ASP A 258 -4.67 -2.56 9.08
CA ASP A 258 -5.79 -3.49 8.94
C ASP A 258 -7.14 -2.79 9.18
N GLY A 259 -7.27 -1.97 10.24
CA GLY A 259 -8.48 -1.21 10.50
C GLY A 259 -8.89 -0.23 9.40
N ILE A 260 -7.93 0.40 8.74
CA ILE A 260 -8.16 1.35 7.64
C ILE A 260 -8.63 0.59 6.40
N GLU A 261 -7.96 -0.51 6.06
CA GLU A 261 -8.31 -1.32 4.92
C GLU A 261 -9.68 -1.99 5.12
N LEU A 262 -9.94 -2.56 6.31
CA LEU A 262 -11.23 -3.18 6.67
C LEU A 262 -12.39 -2.19 6.53
N ALA A 263 -12.21 -0.94 6.94
CA ALA A 263 -13.22 0.11 6.78
C ALA A 263 -13.54 0.38 5.31
N ARG A 264 -12.51 0.50 4.45
CA ARG A 264 -12.68 0.72 3.01
C ARG A 264 -13.36 -0.47 2.34
N GLN A 265 -12.93 -1.69 2.66
CA GLN A 265 -13.55 -2.91 2.15
C GLN A 265 -15.02 -3.03 2.60
N CYS A 266 -15.35 -2.66 3.85
CA CYS A 266 -16.73 -2.60 4.32
C CYS A 266 -17.55 -1.58 3.52
N ALA A 267 -17.01 -0.38 3.26
CA ALA A 267 -17.69 0.64 2.46
C ALA A 267 -17.99 0.14 1.05
N GLU A 268 -17.00 -0.44 0.37
CA GLU A 268 -17.17 -1.04 -0.97
C GLU A 268 -18.18 -2.19 -0.95
N ALA A 269 -18.08 -3.08 0.04
CA ALA A 269 -18.98 -4.22 0.19
C ALA A 269 -20.43 -3.78 0.39
N VAL A 270 -20.66 -2.68 1.12
CA VAL A 270 -21.98 -2.05 1.29
C VAL A 270 -22.44 -1.36 0.01
N ASP A 271 -21.56 -0.65 -0.70
CA ASP A 271 -21.92 0.01 -1.95
C ASP A 271 -22.40 -1.00 -3.00
N ALA A 272 -21.70 -2.14 -3.09
CA ALA A 272 -22.01 -3.24 -4.00
C ALA A 272 -23.30 -4.02 -3.68
N LEU A 273 -23.90 -3.84 -2.50
CA LEU A 273 -25.12 -4.55 -2.14
C LEU A 273 -26.31 -4.18 -3.04
N PRO A 274 -27.18 -5.15 -3.39
CA PRO A 274 -28.41 -4.84 -4.08
C PRO A 274 -29.31 -3.97 -3.19
N VAL A 275 -29.87 -2.92 -3.76
CA VAL A 275 -30.90 -2.10 -3.11
C VAL A 275 -32.22 -2.86 -3.15
N PHE A 276 -32.87 -3.00 -2.00
CA PHE A 276 -34.17 -3.66 -1.90
C PHE A 276 -35.25 -2.89 -2.67
N ASP A 277 -35.88 -3.56 -3.63
CA ASP A 277 -37.10 -3.09 -4.29
C ASP A 277 -38.28 -3.95 -3.82
N PRO A 278 -39.29 -3.38 -3.13
CA PRO A 278 -40.49 -4.11 -2.71
C PRO A 278 -41.27 -4.78 -3.86
N ASN A 279 -41.11 -4.29 -5.10
CA ASN A 279 -41.74 -4.87 -6.29
C ASN A 279 -40.76 -5.72 -7.12
N GLY A 280 -39.51 -5.83 -6.67
CA GLY A 280 -38.47 -6.62 -7.32
C GLY A 280 -38.62 -8.12 -7.08
N PRO A 281 -37.77 -8.94 -7.72
CA PRO A 281 -37.68 -10.36 -7.41
C PRO A 281 -37.22 -10.56 -5.95
N GLU A 282 -37.67 -11.65 -5.31
CA GLU A 282 -37.21 -12.01 -3.97
C GLU A 282 -35.69 -12.14 -3.93
N VAL A 283 -35.05 -11.32 -3.11
CA VAL A 283 -33.61 -11.35 -2.88
C VAL A 283 -33.36 -12.26 -1.67
N ASN A 284 -32.94 -13.51 -1.91
CA ASN A 284 -32.53 -14.45 -0.84
C ASN A 284 -31.08 -14.22 -0.39
N ALA A 285 -30.61 -12.98 -0.41
CA ALA A 285 -29.22 -12.59 -0.17
C ALA A 285 -29.13 -11.37 0.76
N ILE A 286 -27.91 -10.88 0.99
CA ILE A 286 -27.65 -9.62 1.69
C ILE A 286 -28.12 -8.48 0.79
N TYR A 287 -28.87 -7.53 1.34
CA TYR A 287 -29.34 -6.34 0.64
C TYR A 287 -29.29 -5.11 1.54
N LYS A 288 -29.43 -3.93 0.94
CA LYS A 288 -29.58 -2.66 1.67
C LYS A 288 -30.91 -1.97 1.36
N VAL A 289 -31.54 -1.39 2.36
CA VAL A 289 -32.75 -0.56 2.24
C VAL A 289 -32.36 0.88 2.51
N ASN A 290 -32.85 1.79 1.66
CA ASN A 290 -32.53 3.20 1.81
C ASN A 290 -33.58 3.93 2.67
N TYR A 291 -33.15 4.55 3.76
CA TYR A 291 -33.97 5.44 4.59
C TYR A 291 -33.44 6.88 4.55
N LEU A 292 -33.30 7.44 3.33
CA LEU A 292 -32.95 8.86 3.18
C LEU A 292 -33.98 9.75 3.88
N GLN A 293 -33.47 10.70 4.64
CA GLN A 293 -34.29 11.67 5.34
C GLN A 293 -34.22 13.02 4.61
N ARG A 294 -35.21 13.89 4.89
CA ARG A 294 -35.21 15.24 4.36
C ARG A 294 -34.24 16.11 5.14
N GLY A 295 -33.03 16.21 4.62
CA GLY A 295 -32.03 17.17 5.06
C GLY A 295 -30.63 16.68 4.74
N LEU A 296 -29.66 17.51 5.09
CA LEU A 296 -28.25 17.28 4.85
C LEU A 296 -27.48 17.40 6.16
N GLU A 297 -26.36 16.69 6.22
CA GLU A 297 -25.39 16.70 7.30
C GLU A 297 -24.02 17.03 6.71
N ASN A 298 -23.20 17.80 7.42
CA ASN A 298 -21.84 18.10 6.99
C ASN A 298 -20.85 17.24 7.75
N CYS A 299 -19.88 16.70 7.03
CA CYS A 299 -18.70 16.09 7.62
C CYS A 299 -17.86 17.17 8.33
N ASP A 300 -17.55 16.98 9.61
CA ASP A 300 -16.75 17.95 10.39
C ASP A 300 -15.29 18.05 9.92
N THR A 301 -14.81 17.01 9.25
CA THR A 301 -13.44 16.94 8.72
C THR A 301 -13.32 17.69 7.39
N CYS A 302 -13.96 17.20 6.31
CA CYS A 302 -13.79 17.79 4.97
C CYS A 302 -14.86 18.81 4.57
N GLY A 303 -15.93 18.97 5.36
CA GLY A 303 -17.06 19.84 5.04
C GLY A 303 -17.99 19.32 3.94
N LEU A 304 -17.80 18.09 3.44
CA LEU A 304 -18.69 17.49 2.45
C LEU A 304 -20.09 17.32 3.04
N THR A 305 -21.08 17.70 2.24
CA THR A 305 -22.49 17.60 2.61
C THR A 305 -23.08 16.27 2.14
N VAL A 306 -23.53 15.44 3.08
CA VAL A 306 -24.16 14.12 2.85
C VAL A 306 -25.64 14.13 3.27
N ASN A 307 -26.42 13.11 2.90
CA ASN A 307 -27.81 12.99 3.38
C ASN A 307 -27.83 12.56 4.85
N MET A 308 -28.71 13.14 5.67
CA MET A 308 -28.87 12.79 7.10
C MET A 308 -29.57 11.43 7.35
N GLY A 309 -29.81 10.64 6.32
CA GLY A 309 -30.42 9.32 6.43
C GLY A 309 -29.41 8.23 6.76
N TYR A 310 -29.88 6.99 6.65
CA TYR A 310 -29.07 5.80 6.86
C TYR A 310 -29.46 4.69 5.89
N TRP A 311 -28.59 3.69 5.77
CA TRP A 311 -28.85 2.43 5.10
C TRP A 311 -29.10 1.34 6.14
N GLU A 312 -30.21 0.62 6.01
CA GLU A 312 -30.42 -0.62 6.76
C GLU A 312 -29.86 -1.77 5.94
N ILE A 313 -28.78 -2.39 6.41
CA ILE A 313 -28.16 -3.55 5.76
C ILE A 313 -28.71 -4.80 6.42
N THR A 314 -29.31 -5.70 5.64
CA THR A 314 -29.95 -6.91 6.15
C THR A 314 -29.35 -8.15 5.52
N ASN A 315 -28.95 -9.11 6.35
CA ASN A 315 -28.61 -10.46 5.94
C ASN A 315 -29.73 -11.43 6.39
N LEU A 316 -30.61 -11.80 5.47
CA LEU A 316 -31.75 -12.69 5.74
C LEU A 316 -31.32 -14.09 6.18
N ARG A 317 -30.15 -14.56 5.73
CA ARG A 317 -29.65 -15.90 6.06
C ARG A 317 -29.26 -15.99 7.53
N LEU A 318 -28.65 -14.93 8.05
CA LEU A 318 -28.24 -14.82 9.45
C LEU A 318 -29.35 -14.26 10.35
N GLY A 319 -30.37 -13.62 9.77
CA GLY A 319 -31.41 -12.91 10.53
C GLY A 319 -30.86 -11.69 11.26
N LEU A 320 -29.85 -11.05 10.69
CA LEU A 320 -29.15 -9.89 11.26
C LEU A 320 -29.41 -8.65 10.41
N SER A 321 -29.45 -7.49 11.06
CA SER A 321 -29.58 -6.18 10.42
C SER A 321 -28.78 -5.12 11.19
N ILE A 322 -28.28 -4.12 10.49
CA ILE A 322 -27.58 -2.97 11.06
C ILE A 322 -27.95 -1.70 10.30
N ASP A 323 -28.17 -0.62 11.05
CA ASP A 323 -28.37 0.72 10.50
C ASP A 323 -27.03 1.45 10.43
N VAL A 324 -26.64 1.88 9.23
CA VAL A 324 -25.39 2.59 9.00
C VAL A 324 -25.70 4.00 8.46
N PRO A 325 -25.43 5.07 9.22
CA PRO A 325 -25.58 6.44 8.73
C PRO A 325 -24.80 6.67 7.44
N VAL A 326 -25.35 7.46 6.52
CA VAL A 326 -24.63 7.82 5.28
C VAL A 326 -23.31 8.51 5.59
N LEU A 327 -23.26 9.32 6.66
CA LEU A 327 -22.01 9.92 7.13
C LEU A 327 -20.99 8.87 7.59
N SER A 328 -21.42 7.80 8.26
CA SER A 328 -20.48 6.75 8.65
C SER A 328 -19.90 6.02 7.44
N LEU A 329 -20.67 5.85 6.36
CA LEU A 329 -20.14 5.29 5.10
C LEU A 329 -19.09 6.21 4.48
N HIS A 330 -19.33 7.52 4.47
CA HIS A 330 -18.35 8.52 4.03
C HIS A 330 -17.02 8.41 4.81
N TYR A 331 -17.08 8.24 6.14
CA TYR A 331 -15.86 8.02 6.95
C TYR A 331 -15.20 6.65 6.66
N MET A 332 -15.99 5.60 6.42
CA MET A 332 -15.46 4.28 6.07
C MET A 332 -14.75 4.28 4.69
N GLU A 333 -15.23 5.05 3.72
CA GLU A 333 -14.52 5.28 2.44
C GLU A 333 -13.12 5.89 2.64
N HIS A 334 -12.92 6.61 3.75
CA HIS A 334 -11.63 7.17 4.15
C HIS A 334 -10.84 6.32 5.14
N GLY A 335 -11.36 5.14 5.52
CA GLY A 335 -10.67 4.20 6.42
C GLY A 335 -10.98 4.39 7.91
N SER A 336 -12.17 4.88 8.28
CA SER A 336 -12.57 4.97 9.69
C SER A 336 -13.97 4.44 9.96
N PHE A 337 -14.10 3.65 11.03
CA PHE A 337 -15.40 3.28 11.60
C PHE A 337 -15.97 4.34 12.53
N SER A 338 -15.14 5.29 12.97
CA SER A 338 -15.54 6.45 13.77
C SER A 338 -15.93 7.59 12.84
N PHE A 339 -16.94 8.39 13.22
CA PHE A 339 -17.40 9.52 12.43
C PHE A 339 -17.76 10.72 13.30
N SER A 340 -17.72 11.92 12.71
CA SER A 340 -18.14 13.18 13.33
C SER A 340 -18.92 14.06 12.34
N GLY A 341 -20.09 14.52 12.74
CA GLY A 341 -20.90 15.44 11.94
C GLY A 341 -21.90 16.24 12.75
N ASP A 342 -22.54 17.22 12.08
CA ASP A 342 -23.41 18.20 12.72
C ASP A 342 -24.81 17.68 13.10
N VAL A 343 -25.27 16.55 12.52
CA VAL A 343 -26.60 15.97 12.81
C VAL A 343 -26.50 14.75 13.72
N HIS A 344 -25.65 13.78 13.37
CA HIS A 344 -25.46 12.55 14.13
C HIS A 344 -24.42 12.69 15.25
N GLY A 345 -23.69 13.81 15.32
CA GLY A 345 -22.66 14.04 16.32
C GLY A 345 -21.45 13.15 16.08
N THR A 346 -20.84 12.68 17.17
CA THR A 346 -19.77 11.69 17.12
C THR A 346 -20.31 10.29 17.37
N GLY A 347 -19.84 9.31 16.61
CA GLY A 347 -20.25 7.91 16.75
C GLY A 347 -19.24 6.94 16.15
N ARG A 348 -19.50 5.65 16.34
CA ARG A 348 -18.72 4.56 15.76
C ARG A 348 -19.66 3.46 15.29
N THR A 349 -19.42 2.92 14.10
CA THR A 349 -20.18 1.79 13.56
C THR A 349 -19.80 0.50 14.29
N ASP A 350 -20.79 -0.36 14.59
CA ASP A 350 -20.57 -1.66 15.21
C ASP A 350 -19.89 -2.60 14.18
N LEU A 351 -18.56 -2.59 14.20
CA LEU A 351 -17.71 -3.35 13.28
C LEU A 351 -18.04 -4.84 13.30
N ALA A 352 -18.07 -5.44 14.49
CA ALA A 352 -18.24 -6.88 14.65
C ALA A 352 -19.59 -7.33 14.08
N LEU A 353 -20.65 -6.55 14.28
CA LEU A 353 -21.95 -6.82 13.66
C LEU A 353 -21.92 -6.61 12.14
N LEU A 354 -21.29 -5.54 11.65
CA LEU A 354 -21.21 -5.22 10.22
C LEU A 354 -20.45 -6.31 9.45
N VAL A 355 -19.23 -6.66 9.86
CA VAL A 355 -18.39 -7.71 9.26
C VAL A 355 -19.16 -9.03 9.22
N LYS A 356 -19.86 -9.38 10.30
CA LYS A 356 -20.68 -10.59 10.39
C LYS A 356 -21.89 -10.55 9.44
N ILE A 357 -22.56 -9.41 9.30
CA ILE A 357 -23.69 -9.23 8.36
C ILE A 357 -23.20 -9.33 6.92
N LEU A 358 -22.07 -8.71 6.61
CA LEU A 358 -21.45 -8.70 5.27
C LEU A 358 -20.80 -10.04 4.92
N GLU A 359 -20.59 -10.90 5.91
CA GLU A 359 -19.92 -12.20 5.79
C GLU A 359 -18.48 -12.04 5.28
N MET A 360 -17.77 -11.06 5.84
CA MET A 360 -16.36 -10.82 5.55
C MET A 360 -15.45 -11.72 6.39
N PRO A 361 -14.26 -12.10 5.87
CA PRO A 361 -13.77 -11.89 4.50
C PRO A 361 -14.62 -12.64 3.45
N ARG A 362 -14.86 -12.04 2.29
CA ARG A 362 -15.77 -12.59 1.25
C ARG A 362 -15.05 -13.49 0.27
N GLN A 363 -13.79 -13.21 0.01
CA GLN A 363 -12.91 -13.91 -0.89
C GLN A 363 -11.63 -14.31 -0.18
N CYS A 364 -10.99 -15.35 -0.71
CA CYS A 364 -9.62 -15.63 -0.33
C CYS A 364 -8.72 -14.45 -0.68
N GLY A 365 -7.84 -14.05 0.24
CA GLY A 365 -6.99 -12.90 0.03
C GLY A 365 -7.58 -11.59 0.55
N ASP A 366 -8.88 -11.55 0.86
CA ASP A 366 -9.46 -10.39 1.53
C ASP A 366 -8.87 -10.26 2.95
N LEU A 367 -8.79 -9.03 3.44
CA LEU A 367 -8.32 -8.74 4.79
C LEU A 367 -9.13 -9.51 5.86
N GLY A 368 -8.44 -10.03 6.88
CA GLY A 368 -9.00 -10.89 7.91
C GLY A 368 -9.18 -12.34 7.46
N THR A 369 -8.68 -12.71 6.27
CA THR A 369 -8.57 -14.12 5.84
C THR A 369 -7.62 -14.85 6.77
N ILE A 370 -8.19 -15.69 7.64
CA ILE A 370 -7.42 -16.61 8.47
C ILE A 370 -6.92 -17.76 7.59
N TYR A 371 -5.67 -17.65 7.14
CA TYR A 371 -5.01 -18.73 6.44
C TYR A 371 -4.81 -19.93 7.35
N SER A 372 -4.97 -21.13 6.78
CA SER A 372 -4.57 -22.35 7.46
C SER A 372 -3.07 -22.26 7.77
N PRO A 373 -2.57 -22.69 8.94
CA PRO A 373 -1.12 -22.74 9.19
C PRO A 373 -0.33 -23.61 8.20
N ALA A 374 -1.02 -24.44 7.41
CA ALA A 374 -0.44 -25.27 6.36
C ALA A 374 -0.56 -24.65 4.95
N ASP A 375 -1.26 -23.53 4.82
CA ASP A 375 -1.36 -22.73 3.60
C ASP A 375 -0.22 -21.69 3.65
N LEU A 376 0.92 -22.09 3.08
CA LEU A 376 2.17 -21.34 3.15
C LEU A 376 2.31 -20.33 2.01
N ASN A 377 1.56 -20.51 0.92
CA ASN A 377 1.53 -19.55 -0.19
C ASN A 377 0.40 -18.51 -0.06
N ARG A 378 -0.46 -18.63 0.96
CA ARG A 378 -1.60 -17.74 1.24
C ARG A 378 -2.63 -17.71 0.10
N ASP A 379 -2.92 -18.85 -0.52
CA ASP A 379 -3.93 -18.97 -1.61
C ASP A 379 -5.28 -19.58 -1.17
N CYS A 380 -5.46 -19.74 0.15
CA CYS A 380 -6.60 -20.35 0.84
C CYS A 380 -6.83 -21.81 0.50
N GLN A 381 -5.83 -22.47 -0.08
CA GLN A 381 -5.81 -23.89 -0.30
C GLN A 381 -4.63 -24.47 0.48
N VAL A 382 -4.74 -25.75 0.81
CA VAL A 382 -3.61 -26.50 1.38
C VAL A 382 -3.35 -27.64 0.43
N ASP A 383 -2.40 -27.45 -0.46
CA ASP A 383 -2.13 -28.37 -1.54
C ASP A 383 -0.64 -28.68 -1.75
N SER A 384 -0.27 -29.12 -2.96
CA SER A 384 1.11 -29.48 -3.26
C SER A 384 2.05 -28.30 -3.31
N ASP A 385 1.56 -27.10 -3.62
CA ASP A 385 2.39 -25.90 -3.76
C ASP A 385 2.85 -25.42 -2.39
N ASP A 386 1.99 -25.50 -1.37
CA ASP A 386 2.39 -25.33 0.04
C ASP A 386 3.45 -26.33 0.48
N PHE A 387 3.29 -27.59 0.06
CA PHE A 387 4.26 -28.63 0.40
C PHE A 387 5.64 -28.34 -0.23
N VAL A 388 5.68 -27.71 -1.40
CA VAL A 388 6.94 -27.27 -2.03
C VAL A 388 7.60 -26.19 -1.17
N ILE A 389 6.87 -25.15 -0.77
CA ILE A 389 7.39 -24.07 0.11
C ILE A 389 7.90 -24.66 1.43
N PHE A 390 7.10 -25.54 2.05
CA PHE A 390 7.50 -26.23 3.27
C PHE A 390 8.80 -27.02 3.09
N SER A 391 8.93 -27.76 1.99
CA SER A 391 10.09 -28.60 1.70
C SER A 391 11.35 -27.77 1.48
N GLU A 392 11.23 -26.63 0.79
CA GLU A 392 12.33 -25.70 0.56
C GLU A 392 12.81 -25.08 1.87
N GLN A 393 11.89 -24.58 2.70
CA GLN A 393 12.22 -24.05 4.03
C GLN A 393 12.87 -25.12 4.91
N TRP A 394 12.34 -26.35 4.91
CA TRP A 394 12.89 -27.47 5.67
C TRP A 394 14.32 -27.81 5.25
N LEU A 395 14.59 -27.88 3.94
CA LEU A 395 15.93 -28.17 3.40
C LEU A 395 16.95 -27.10 3.82
N GLN A 396 16.60 -25.81 3.76
CA GLN A 396 17.47 -24.69 4.17
C GLN A 396 17.89 -24.80 5.65
N TYR A 397 17.01 -25.26 6.53
CA TYR A 397 17.33 -25.47 7.94
C TYR A 397 18.18 -26.72 8.21
N THR A 398 18.17 -27.71 7.31
CA THR A 398 18.98 -28.93 7.50
C THR A 398 20.43 -28.77 7.04
N ASP A 399 20.70 -27.92 6.06
CA ASP A 399 22.06 -27.71 5.52
C ASP A 399 22.95 -26.82 6.42
N SER A 400 22.34 -26.00 7.28
CA SER A 400 23.07 -25.09 8.19
C SER A 400 23.79 -25.79 9.36
N ASN A 401 23.59 -27.11 9.55
CA ASN A 401 24.21 -27.89 10.62
C ASN A 401 25.46 -28.70 10.20
N GLN A 402 26.00 -28.53 8.99
CA GLN A 402 27.18 -29.29 8.53
C GLN A 402 28.54 -28.61 8.83
N GLY A 403 28.56 -27.59 9.71
CA GLY A 403 29.75 -26.75 9.95
C GLY A 403 30.27 -26.66 11.40
N GLN A 404 29.85 -27.53 12.33
CA GLN A 404 30.42 -27.57 13.69
C GLN A 404 31.06 -28.91 14.04
#